data_AF-A0A7C5JKB6-F1
#
_entry.id   AF-A0A7C5JKB6-F1
#
_cell.length_a   1.000
_cell.length_b   1.000
_cell.length_c   1.000
_cell.angle_alpha   90.00
_cell.angle_beta   90.00
_cell.angle_gamma   90.00
#
_symmetry.space_group_name_H-M   'P 1'
#
loop_
_entity.id
_entity.type
_entity.pdbx_description
1 polymer ?
#
loop_
_entity_poly.entity_id
_entity_poly.type
_entity_poly.pdbx_seq_one_letter_code
_entity_poly.pdbx_strand_id
1 'polypeptide(L)'
;MENNNQIVDIIKKQNIKPKPKWYFDLKNISIWVLYLIFMLIGAISFAIILFAIQQTDFELLSHFGHSKLELFLSTLPFIWIVLLIIFILGSLYAIYYSQRGYKFTFSKLIAINVGLSVLIGTMFFIGGGAAWFENAFAIRTGFYESIQKKKERIWQNPDKGNLAGVIEELKDGELILIDFNNKKWTISTDSTFIANAVFLEKGEKIKLTGLRTNESSFKAKEIYPWGGKEMQKKMRQRRNKNKIK
;
A
#
# COMPACT_ATOMS: atom_id res chain seq x y z
N MET A 1 1.05 -41.43 52.81
CA MET A 1 -0.13 -42.12 52.24
C MET A 1 -1.43 -41.34 52.44
N GLU A 2 -1.51 -40.47 53.46
CA GLU A 2 -2.68 -39.64 53.80
C GLU A 2 -3.18 -38.70 52.67
N ASN A 3 -2.25 -38.10 51.90
CA ASN A 3 -2.59 -37.20 50.78
C ASN A 3 -3.34 -37.88 49.62
N ASN A 4 -3.11 -39.16 49.35
CA ASN A 4 -3.76 -39.83 48.20
C ASN A 4 -5.25 -40.05 48.45
N ASN A 5 -5.62 -40.37 49.69
CA ASN A 5 -7.02 -40.61 50.05
C ASN A 5 -7.84 -39.30 49.98
N GLN A 6 -7.25 -38.17 50.38
CA GLN A 6 -7.87 -36.85 50.25
C GLN A 6 -8.14 -36.48 48.77
N ILE A 7 -7.21 -36.75 47.86
CA ILE A 7 -7.38 -36.48 46.43
C ILE A 7 -8.51 -37.34 45.84
N VAL A 8 -8.55 -38.63 46.19
CA VAL A 8 -9.61 -39.55 45.71
C VAL A 8 -10.99 -39.13 46.23
N ASP A 9 -11.08 -38.71 47.50
CA ASP A 9 -12.33 -38.23 48.08
C ASP A 9 -12.80 -36.92 47.45
N ILE A 10 -11.89 -36.00 47.12
CA ILE A 10 -12.22 -34.76 46.40
C ILE A 10 -12.74 -35.09 44.99
N ILE A 11 -12.11 -36.02 44.26
CA ILE A 11 -12.54 -36.44 42.92
C ILE A 11 -13.96 -37.04 42.96
N LYS A 12 -14.24 -37.89 43.95
CA LYS A 12 -15.57 -38.49 44.14
C LYS A 12 -16.61 -37.45 44.55
N LYS A 13 -16.27 -36.56 45.49
CA LYS A 13 -17.17 -35.51 46.01
C LYS A 13 -17.49 -34.44 44.95
N GLN A 14 -16.55 -34.16 44.05
CA GLN A 14 -16.72 -33.17 42.98
C GLN A 14 -17.12 -33.78 41.63
N ASN A 15 -17.34 -35.10 41.54
CA ASN A 15 -17.74 -35.79 40.30
C ASN A 15 -16.84 -35.46 39.09
N ILE A 16 -15.53 -35.36 39.31
CA ILE A 16 -14.58 -34.97 38.27
C ILE A 16 -14.43 -36.13 37.28
N LYS A 17 -15.00 -35.97 36.08
CA LYS A 17 -14.88 -36.96 34.99
C LYS A 17 -13.61 -36.71 34.17
N PRO A 18 -12.80 -37.74 33.89
CA PRO A 18 -11.63 -37.60 33.03
C PRO A 18 -12.08 -37.19 31.62
N LYS A 19 -11.55 -36.07 31.13
CA LYS A 19 -11.72 -35.64 29.73
C LYS A 19 -10.50 -36.09 28.92
N PRO A 20 -10.69 -36.52 27.67
CA PRO A 20 -9.59 -36.97 26.83
C PRO A 20 -8.66 -35.81 26.47
N LYS A 21 -7.36 -36.10 26.33
CA LYS A 21 -6.31 -35.09 26.10
C LYS A 21 -6.56 -34.22 24.85
N TRP A 22 -7.08 -34.82 23.78
CA TRP A 22 -7.37 -34.11 22.52
C TRP A 22 -8.32 -32.92 22.72
N TYR A 23 -9.22 -32.97 23.70
CA TYR A 23 -10.14 -31.87 24.01
C TYR A 23 -9.37 -30.62 24.45
N PHE A 24 -8.33 -30.80 25.26
CA PHE A 24 -7.48 -29.71 25.73
C PHE A 24 -6.53 -29.22 24.63
N ASP A 25 -6.00 -30.13 23.82
CA ASP A 25 -5.14 -29.78 22.69
C ASP A 25 -5.92 -28.97 21.63
N LEU A 26 -7.14 -29.39 21.30
CA LEU A 26 -8.01 -28.71 20.32
C LEU A 26 -8.42 -27.31 20.81
N LYS A 27 -8.72 -27.16 22.11
CA LYS A 27 -8.97 -25.85 22.74
C LYS A 27 -7.76 -24.93 22.65
N ASN A 28 -6.54 -25.46 22.83
CA ASN A 28 -5.34 -24.64 22.75
C ASN A 28 -5.04 -24.24 21.29
N ILE A 29 -5.17 -25.18 20.34
CA ILE A 29 -5.00 -24.91 18.91
C ILE A 29 -6.00 -23.85 18.43
N SER A 30 -7.27 -23.94 18.83
CA SER A 30 -8.28 -22.97 18.40
C SER A 30 -7.95 -21.54 18.84
N ILE A 31 -7.40 -21.36 20.05
CA ILE A 31 -6.95 -20.05 20.54
C ILE A 31 -5.80 -19.51 19.69
N TRP A 32 -4.82 -20.35 19.34
CA TRP A 32 -3.70 -19.94 18.49
C TRP A 32 -4.13 -19.61 17.06
N VAL A 33 -5.08 -20.36 16.51
CA VAL A 33 -5.67 -20.08 15.20
C VAL A 33 -6.43 -18.75 15.24
N LEU A 34 -7.24 -18.51 16.27
CA LEU A 34 -7.96 -17.24 16.44
C LEU A 34 -7.00 -16.06 16.57
N TYR A 35 -5.94 -16.22 17.34
CA TYR A 35 -4.85 -15.24 17.45
C TYR A 35 -4.26 -14.91 16.08
N LEU A 36 -3.91 -15.94 15.29
CA LEU A 36 -3.32 -15.77 13.97
C LEU A 36 -4.27 -15.05 13.01
N ILE A 37 -5.56 -15.40 13.04
CA ILE A 37 -6.59 -14.75 12.22
C ILE A 37 -6.68 -13.25 12.55
N PHE A 38 -6.80 -12.90 13.83
CA PHE A 38 -6.86 -11.49 14.24
C PHE A 38 -5.60 -10.72 13.87
N MET A 39 -4.43 -11.33 14.07
CA MET A 39 -3.16 -10.71 13.66
C MET A 39 -3.09 -10.46 12.15
N LEU A 40 -3.51 -11.43 11.32
CA LEU A 40 -3.53 -11.28 9.86
C LEU A 40 -4.50 -10.19 9.40
N ILE A 41 -5.70 -10.12 9.99
CA ILE A 41 -6.67 -9.07 9.64
C ILE A 41 -6.15 -7.70 10.10
N GLY A 42 -5.48 -7.62 11.26
CA GLY A 42 -4.76 -6.43 11.70
C GLY A 42 -3.70 -5.99 10.68
N ALA A 43 -2.87 -6.92 10.19
CA ALA A 43 -1.88 -6.62 9.16
C ALA A 43 -2.50 -6.12 7.84
N ILE A 44 -3.62 -6.73 7.40
CA ILE A 44 -4.37 -6.27 6.23
C ILE A 44 -4.92 -4.86 6.46
N SER A 45 -5.48 -4.60 7.65
CA SER A 45 -6.01 -3.27 8.01
C SER A 45 -4.90 -2.22 7.95
N PHE A 46 -3.71 -2.54 8.46
CA PHE A 46 -2.53 -1.68 8.37
C PHE A 46 -2.10 -1.41 6.92
N ALA A 47 -2.08 -2.45 6.07
CA ALA A 47 -1.75 -2.29 4.66
C ALA A 47 -2.74 -1.37 3.92
N ILE A 48 -4.03 -1.41 4.29
CA ILE A 48 -5.05 -0.52 3.72
C ILE A 48 -4.88 0.91 4.22
N ILE A 49 -4.50 1.11 5.49
CA ILE A 49 -4.16 2.43 6.02
C ILE A 49 -2.99 3.04 5.22
N LEU A 50 -1.93 2.26 4.95
CA LEU A 50 -0.81 2.73 4.12
C LEU A 50 -1.27 3.11 2.71
N PHE A 51 -2.11 2.27 2.09
CA PHE A 51 -2.70 2.57 0.79
C PHE A 51 -3.51 3.86 0.80
N ALA A 52 -4.33 4.05 1.82
CA ALA A 52 -5.16 5.24 1.95
C ALA A 52 -4.31 6.51 2.16
N ILE A 53 -3.29 6.46 3.02
CA ILE A 53 -2.36 7.58 3.24
C ILE A 53 -1.65 7.96 1.94
N GLN A 54 -1.22 6.98 1.14
CA GLN A 54 -0.58 7.24 -0.15
C GLN A 54 -1.53 7.97 -1.12
N GLN A 55 -2.84 7.69 -1.02
CA GLN A 55 -3.83 8.20 -1.95
C GLN A 55 -4.48 9.52 -1.52
N THR A 56 -4.55 9.82 -0.23
CA THR A 56 -5.11 11.09 0.25
C THR A 56 -4.19 12.27 -0.14
N ASP A 57 -4.65 13.13 -1.04
CA ASP A 57 -4.10 14.49 -1.15
C ASP A 57 -4.73 15.34 -0.05
N PHE A 58 -3.90 15.93 0.82
CA PHE A 58 -4.37 16.85 1.86
C PHE A 58 -5.08 18.10 1.28
N GLU A 59 -4.95 18.39 -0.03
CA GLU A 59 -5.65 19.47 -0.73
C GLU A 59 -7.14 19.16 -1.04
N LEU A 60 -7.55 17.88 -1.09
CA LEU A 60 -8.94 17.50 -1.38
C LEU A 60 -9.90 17.78 -0.22
N LEU A 61 -9.38 18.05 0.98
CA LEU A 61 -10.16 18.48 2.16
C LEU A 61 -10.93 19.79 1.95
N SER A 62 -10.62 20.55 0.89
CA SER A 62 -11.26 21.82 0.57
C SER A 62 -12.50 21.74 -0.35
N HIS A 63 -12.74 20.60 -1.01
CA HIS A 63 -13.81 20.45 -2.03
C HIS A 63 -14.84 19.35 -1.71
N PHE A 64 -14.86 18.83 -0.48
CA PHE A 64 -15.84 17.83 -0.06
C PHE A 64 -17.22 18.47 0.15
N GLY A 65 -18.18 18.16 -0.72
CA GLY A 65 -19.52 18.74 -0.58
C GLY A 65 -20.68 18.12 -1.35
N HIS A 66 -20.48 17.15 -2.24
CA HIS A 66 -21.54 16.81 -3.20
C HIS A 66 -22.12 15.38 -3.12
N SER A 67 -21.47 14.40 -2.46
CA SER A 67 -22.02 13.03 -2.39
C SER A 67 -21.81 12.30 -1.06
N LYS A 68 -22.85 11.60 -0.58
CA LYS A 68 -22.81 10.76 0.65
C LYS A 68 -21.74 9.65 0.58
N LEU A 69 -21.45 9.15 -0.62
CA LEU A 69 -20.39 8.16 -0.86
C LEU A 69 -19.00 8.74 -0.67
N GLU A 70 -18.79 10.00 -1.03
CA GLU A 70 -17.51 10.71 -0.90
C GLU A 70 -17.15 10.89 0.59
N LEU A 71 -18.15 11.21 1.42
CA LEU A 71 -18.01 11.33 2.87
C LEU A 71 -17.72 9.97 3.54
N PHE A 72 -18.30 8.88 3.04
CA PHE A 72 -17.99 7.52 3.51
C PHE A 72 -16.57 7.07 3.11
N LEU A 73 -16.14 7.37 1.89
CA LEU A 73 -14.79 7.05 1.43
C LEU A 73 -13.72 7.90 2.14
N SER A 74 -14.02 9.15 2.48
CA SER A 74 -13.13 10.00 3.29
C SER A 74 -12.99 9.49 4.73
N THR A 75 -13.98 8.75 5.25
CA THR A 75 -13.88 8.14 6.59
C THR A 75 -13.26 6.74 6.57
N LEU A 76 -13.05 6.17 5.38
CA LEU A 76 -12.49 4.83 5.19
C LEU A 76 -11.14 4.61 5.93
N PRO A 77 -10.16 5.53 5.91
CA PRO A 77 -8.92 5.36 6.68
C PRO A 77 -9.19 5.22 8.19
N PHE A 78 -10.16 5.96 8.73
CA PHE A 78 -10.53 5.92 10.15
C PHE A 78 -11.22 4.60 10.51
N ILE A 79 -12.05 4.04 9.62
CA ILE A 79 -12.67 2.73 9.82
C ILE A 79 -11.59 1.65 9.96
N TRP A 80 -10.55 1.68 9.12
CA TRP A 80 -9.46 0.72 9.19
C TRP A 80 -8.58 0.89 10.43
N ILE A 81 -8.43 2.11 10.95
CA ILE A 81 -7.76 2.35 12.25
C ILE A 81 -8.57 1.72 13.40
N VAL A 82 -9.89 1.92 13.41
CA VAL A 82 -10.75 1.29 14.42
C VAL A 82 -10.69 -0.24 14.32
N LEU A 83 -10.76 -0.80 13.11
CA LEU A 83 -10.62 -2.24 12.90
C LEU A 83 -9.24 -2.75 13.36
N LEU A 84 -8.15 -2.04 13.04
CA LEU A 84 -6.80 -2.37 13.50
C LEU A 84 -6.77 -2.49 15.03
N ILE A 85 -7.34 -1.51 15.75
CA ILE A 85 -7.41 -1.52 17.21
C ILE A 85 -8.21 -2.72 17.70
N ILE A 86 -9.39 -2.97 17.14
CA ILE A 86 -10.24 -4.11 17.50
C ILE A 86 -9.50 -5.43 17.31
N PHE A 87 -8.80 -5.61 16.20
CA PHE A 87 -8.07 -6.85 15.91
C PHE A 87 -6.82 -7.02 16.78
N ILE A 88 -6.12 -5.93 17.12
CA ILE A 88 -5.04 -5.98 18.10
C ILE A 88 -5.59 -6.36 19.48
N LEU A 89 -6.70 -5.77 19.92
CA LEU A 89 -7.33 -6.12 21.20
C LEU A 89 -7.80 -7.58 21.21
N GLY A 90 -8.41 -8.04 20.11
CA GLY A 90 -8.82 -9.43 19.94
C GLY A 90 -7.64 -10.40 19.99
N SER A 91 -6.51 -10.06 19.36
CA SER A 91 -5.31 -10.90 19.38
C SER A 91 -4.68 -10.94 20.78
N LEU A 92 -4.66 -9.81 21.49
CA LEU A 92 -4.22 -9.74 22.89
C LEU A 92 -5.12 -10.58 23.81
N TYR A 93 -6.44 -10.49 23.63
CA TYR A 93 -7.41 -11.30 24.36
C TYR A 93 -7.16 -12.79 24.11
N ALA A 94 -6.97 -13.20 22.85
CA ALA A 94 -6.68 -14.60 22.52
C ALA A 94 -5.40 -15.11 23.22
N ILE A 95 -4.31 -14.35 23.22
CA ILE A 95 -3.07 -14.77 23.91
C ILE A 95 -3.24 -14.79 25.43
N TYR A 96 -3.91 -13.79 25.99
CA TYR A 96 -4.12 -13.67 27.44
C TYR A 96 -4.83 -14.89 28.02
N TYR A 97 -5.85 -15.40 27.32
CA TYR A 97 -6.57 -16.63 27.69
C TYR A 97 -5.89 -17.93 27.24
N SER A 98 -4.75 -17.85 26.55
CA SER A 98 -3.98 -19.04 26.18
C SER A 98 -3.19 -19.58 27.38
N GLN A 99 -2.89 -20.88 27.34
CA GLN A 99 -2.11 -21.55 28.40
C GLN A 99 -0.71 -20.94 28.63
N ARG A 100 -0.18 -20.17 27.66
CA ARG A 100 1.16 -19.55 27.74
C ARG A 100 1.11 -18.02 27.89
N GLY A 101 -0.08 -17.42 28.00
CA GLY A 101 -0.25 -15.97 28.10
C GLY A 101 0.47 -15.37 29.32
N TYR A 102 0.49 -16.09 30.44
CA TYR A 102 1.14 -15.67 31.69
C TYR A 102 2.66 -15.42 31.59
N LYS A 103 3.32 -15.95 30.55
CA LYS A 103 4.77 -15.81 30.37
C LYS A 103 5.19 -14.46 29.77
N PHE A 104 4.25 -13.70 29.24
CA PHE A 104 4.53 -12.45 28.54
C PHE A 104 3.95 -11.26 29.31
N THR A 105 4.74 -10.19 29.45
CA THR A 105 4.23 -8.93 29.97
C THR A 105 3.29 -8.28 28.95
N PHE A 106 2.26 -7.57 29.44
CA PHE A 106 1.24 -6.95 28.60
C PHE A 106 1.85 -6.03 27.51
N SER A 107 2.83 -5.19 27.88
CA SER A 107 3.53 -4.31 26.94
C SER A 107 4.30 -5.07 25.86
N LYS A 108 4.91 -6.21 26.19
CA LYS A 108 5.63 -7.04 25.23
C LYS A 108 4.68 -7.67 24.21
N LEU A 109 3.49 -8.09 24.64
CA LEU A 109 2.46 -8.62 23.74
C LEU A 109 1.93 -7.57 22.77
N ILE A 110 1.70 -6.35 23.25
CA ILE A 110 1.31 -5.22 22.39
C ILE A 110 2.41 -4.95 21.37
N ALA A 111 3.65 -4.79 21.81
CA ALA A 111 4.77 -4.47 20.94
C ALA A 111 4.97 -5.53 19.83
N ILE A 112 4.87 -6.82 20.18
CA ILE A 112 4.99 -7.91 19.20
C ILE A 112 3.81 -7.88 18.21
N ASN A 113 2.58 -7.71 18.68
CA ASN A 113 1.40 -7.70 17.80
C ASN A 113 1.39 -6.53 16.83
N VAL A 114 1.67 -5.33 17.35
CA VAL A 114 1.79 -4.12 16.54
C VAL A 114 2.95 -4.28 15.57
N GLY A 115 4.12 -4.70 16.04
CA GLY A 115 5.31 -4.88 15.21
C GLY A 115 5.10 -5.88 14.08
N LEU A 116 4.49 -7.04 14.35
CA LEU A 116 4.16 -8.03 13.33
C LEU A 116 3.12 -7.52 12.34
N SER A 117 2.06 -6.86 12.82
CA SER A 117 1.02 -6.32 11.94
C SER A 117 1.58 -5.26 10.99
N VAL A 118 2.43 -4.37 11.51
CA VAL A 118 3.13 -3.35 10.73
C VAL A 118 4.07 -4.00 9.73
N LEU A 119 4.90 -4.96 10.16
CA LEU A 119 5.87 -5.63 9.31
C LEU A 119 5.17 -6.39 8.17
N ILE A 120 4.19 -7.23 8.49
CA ILE A 120 3.46 -8.04 7.51
C ILE A 120 2.65 -7.14 6.58
N GLY A 121 1.94 -6.16 7.13
CA GLY A 121 1.15 -5.20 6.35
C GLY A 121 2.02 -4.40 5.38
N THR A 122 3.19 -3.95 5.82
CA THR A 122 4.17 -3.23 4.98
C THR A 122 4.74 -4.15 3.89
N MET A 123 5.14 -5.37 4.25
CA MET A 123 5.62 -6.36 3.29
C MET A 123 4.57 -6.67 2.22
N PHE A 124 3.31 -6.88 2.63
CA PHE A 124 2.20 -7.09 1.71
C PHE A 124 2.00 -5.88 0.80
N PHE A 125 2.01 -4.68 1.36
CA PHE A 125 1.83 -3.43 0.63
C PHE A 125 2.89 -3.25 -0.48
N ILE A 126 4.17 -3.37 -0.12
CA ILE A 126 5.30 -3.20 -1.05
C ILE A 126 5.38 -4.37 -2.05
N GLY A 127 5.01 -5.58 -1.62
CA GLY A 127 5.04 -6.81 -2.43
C GLY A 127 3.98 -6.89 -3.54
N GLY A 128 3.14 -5.86 -3.71
CA GLY A 128 2.10 -5.81 -4.73
C GLY A 128 0.68 -5.65 -4.17
N GLY A 129 0.51 -5.67 -2.85
CA GLY A 129 -0.76 -5.41 -2.17
C GLY A 129 -1.34 -4.04 -2.53
N ALA A 130 -0.48 -3.01 -2.73
CA ALA A 130 -0.93 -1.70 -3.20
C ALA A 130 -1.69 -1.77 -4.54
N ALA A 131 -1.16 -2.53 -5.52
CA ALA A 131 -1.81 -2.72 -6.82
C ALA A 131 -3.05 -3.62 -6.72
N TRP A 132 -3.06 -4.59 -5.79
CA TRP A 132 -4.25 -5.40 -5.52
C TRP A 132 -5.40 -4.54 -4.97
N PHE A 133 -5.12 -3.68 -3.99
CA PHE A 133 -6.08 -2.73 -3.44
C PHE A 133 -6.54 -1.74 -4.52
N GLU A 134 -5.62 -1.19 -5.33
CA GLU A 134 -5.97 -0.30 -6.42
C GLU A 134 -6.99 -0.95 -7.37
N ASN A 135 -6.78 -2.19 -7.82
CA ASN A 135 -7.75 -2.90 -8.65
C ASN A 135 -9.07 -3.22 -7.91
N ALA A 136 -8.97 -3.66 -6.65
CA ALA A 136 -10.15 -4.01 -5.85
C ALA A 136 -11.08 -2.81 -5.61
N PHE A 137 -10.50 -1.63 -5.42
CA PHE A 137 -11.24 -0.39 -5.17
C PHE A 137 -11.61 0.35 -6.47
N ALA A 138 -10.73 0.38 -7.49
CA ALA A 138 -10.98 1.09 -8.75
C ALA A 138 -12.14 0.48 -9.56
N ILE A 139 -12.36 -0.84 -9.50
CA ILE A 139 -13.40 -1.52 -10.29
C ILE A 139 -14.81 -1.27 -9.71
N ARG A 140 -14.94 -0.87 -8.43
CA ARG A 140 -16.26 -0.70 -7.78
C ARG A 140 -16.71 0.73 -7.61
N THR A 141 -15.81 1.70 -7.63
CA THR A 141 -16.16 3.09 -7.36
C THR A 141 -15.55 3.99 -8.43
N GLY A 142 -16.33 4.40 -9.44
CA GLY A 142 -15.92 5.44 -10.40
C GLY A 142 -15.53 6.80 -9.76
N PHE A 143 -15.58 6.88 -8.44
CA PHE A 143 -15.20 8.01 -7.58
C PHE A 143 -13.75 7.94 -7.07
N TYR A 144 -13.05 6.81 -7.19
CA TYR A 144 -11.64 6.71 -6.80
C TYR A 144 -10.74 7.03 -7.98
N GLU A 145 -10.11 8.20 -7.99
CA GLU A 145 -9.05 8.49 -8.96
C GLU A 145 -7.88 7.53 -8.69
N SER A 146 -7.60 6.65 -9.65
CA SER A 146 -6.40 5.80 -9.62
C SER A 146 -5.15 6.64 -9.35
N ILE A 147 -4.14 6.04 -8.70
CA ILE A 147 -2.84 6.70 -8.45
C ILE A 147 -2.30 7.28 -9.76
N GLN A 148 -2.54 6.57 -10.87
CA GLN A 148 -2.17 6.98 -12.21
C GLN A 148 -2.84 8.30 -12.66
N LYS A 149 -4.14 8.46 -12.50
CA LYS A 149 -4.86 9.72 -12.84
C LYS A 149 -4.41 10.91 -11.98
N LYS A 150 -4.21 10.68 -10.68
CA LYS A 150 -3.71 11.71 -9.76
C LYS A 150 -2.30 12.16 -10.14
N LYS A 151 -1.44 11.21 -10.47
CA LYS A 151 -0.10 11.50 -11.01
C LYS A 151 -0.20 12.26 -12.33
N GLU A 152 -1.09 11.88 -13.23
CA GLU A 152 -1.34 12.61 -14.47
C GLU A 152 -1.73 14.07 -14.19
N ARG A 153 -2.65 14.34 -13.24
CA ARG A 153 -3.01 15.72 -12.84
C ARG A 153 -1.81 16.54 -12.34
N ILE A 154 -0.98 15.98 -11.45
CA ILE A 154 0.21 16.67 -10.92
C ILE A 154 1.19 17.02 -12.04
N TRP A 155 1.33 16.11 -13.01
CA TRP A 155 2.24 16.24 -14.14
C TRP A 155 1.59 16.83 -15.40
N GLN A 156 0.38 17.38 -15.30
CA GLN A 156 -0.31 18.13 -16.34
C GLN A 156 -0.53 19.58 -15.90
N ASN A 157 0.46 20.19 -15.24
CA ASN A 157 0.39 21.58 -14.80
C ASN A 157 1.60 22.37 -15.33
N PRO A 158 1.58 22.75 -16.62
CA PRO A 158 2.69 23.44 -17.27
C PRO A 158 3.02 24.78 -16.61
N ASP A 159 2.01 25.45 -16.04
CA ASP A 159 2.16 26.75 -15.36
C ASP A 159 2.91 26.63 -14.03
N LYS A 160 2.75 25.49 -13.33
CA LYS A 160 3.58 25.11 -12.17
C LYS A 160 4.90 24.45 -12.58
N GLY A 161 5.21 24.40 -13.86
CA GLY A 161 6.45 23.84 -14.39
C GLY A 161 6.50 22.32 -14.48
N ASN A 162 5.37 21.62 -14.44
CA ASN A 162 5.29 20.16 -14.58
C ASN A 162 4.53 19.77 -15.85
N LEU A 163 5.15 18.95 -16.70
CA LEU A 163 4.50 18.41 -17.89
C LEU A 163 4.82 16.92 -18.03
N ALA A 164 3.90 16.15 -18.61
CA ALA A 164 4.11 14.75 -18.94
C ALA A 164 3.27 14.38 -20.16
N GLY A 165 3.79 13.41 -20.89
CA GLY A 165 3.19 13.02 -22.16
C GLY A 165 3.95 11.90 -22.84
N VAL A 166 3.59 11.67 -24.08
CA VAL A 166 4.17 10.68 -24.98
C VAL A 166 5.03 11.41 -26.01
N ILE A 167 6.26 10.94 -26.21
CA ILE A 167 7.13 11.43 -27.28
C ILE A 167 6.51 11.05 -28.62
N GLU A 168 6.20 12.04 -29.46
CA GLU A 168 5.68 11.80 -30.80
C GLU A 168 6.81 11.79 -31.83
N GLU A 169 7.74 12.74 -31.72
CA GLU A 169 8.83 12.93 -32.67
C GLU A 169 9.97 13.71 -32.02
N LEU A 170 11.20 13.48 -32.51
CA LEU A 170 12.37 14.27 -32.19
C LEU A 170 12.85 14.91 -33.50
N LYS A 171 12.84 16.24 -33.59
CA LYS A 171 13.15 16.98 -34.82
C LYS A 171 14.08 18.14 -34.49
N ASP A 172 15.23 18.20 -35.16
CA ASP A 172 16.16 19.35 -35.12
C ASP A 172 16.55 19.82 -33.70
N GLY A 173 16.65 18.91 -32.73
CA GLY A 173 16.98 19.24 -31.33
C GLY A 173 15.77 19.63 -30.47
N GLU A 174 14.59 19.73 -31.06
CA GLU A 174 13.31 19.90 -30.37
C GLU A 174 12.59 18.56 -30.23
N LEU A 175 11.94 18.39 -29.08
CA LEU A 175 11.13 17.21 -28.78
C LEU A 175 9.66 17.58 -28.89
N ILE A 176 8.92 16.86 -29.74
CA ILE A 176 7.47 16.99 -29.84
C ILE A 176 6.82 15.99 -28.89
N LEU A 177 6.06 16.53 -27.94
CA LEU A 177 5.37 15.77 -26.90
C LEU A 177 3.86 15.94 -27.03
N ILE A 178 3.12 14.84 -26.99
CA ILE A 178 1.66 14.87 -26.82
C ILE A 178 1.37 14.65 -25.33
N ASP A 179 0.78 15.63 -24.66
CA ASP A 179 0.34 15.45 -23.28
C ASP A 179 -0.85 14.48 -23.17
N PHE A 180 -1.21 14.08 -21.95
CA PHE A 180 -2.32 13.14 -21.76
C PHE A 180 -3.72 13.74 -22.02
N ASN A 181 -3.81 15.05 -22.28
CA ASN A 181 -5.02 15.72 -22.78
C ASN A 181 -5.02 15.87 -24.31
N ASN A 182 -4.12 15.16 -25.00
CA ASN A 182 -3.91 15.22 -26.45
C ASN A 182 -3.46 16.58 -27.00
N LYS A 183 -2.91 17.45 -26.15
CA LYS A 183 -2.32 18.71 -26.60
C LYS A 183 -0.87 18.48 -27.02
N LYS A 184 -0.48 19.02 -28.17
CA LYS A 184 0.88 18.99 -28.70
C LYS A 184 1.72 20.11 -28.08
N TRP A 185 2.91 19.76 -27.62
CA TRP A 185 3.89 20.65 -27.01
C TRP A 185 5.24 20.54 -27.72
N THR A 186 5.82 21.69 -28.02
CA THR A 186 7.20 21.78 -28.49
C THR A 186 8.11 22.00 -27.28
N ILE A 187 9.01 21.04 -27.04
CA ILE A 187 9.92 21.04 -25.90
C ILE A 187 11.33 21.39 -26.38
N SER A 188 11.84 22.55 -25.93
CA SER A 188 13.25 22.89 -26.11
C SER A 188 14.08 22.08 -25.11
N THR A 189 15.08 21.36 -25.62
CA THR A 189 15.97 20.49 -24.83
C THR A 189 17.35 21.11 -24.58
N ASP A 190 17.50 22.41 -24.87
CA ASP A 190 18.75 23.14 -24.68
C ASP A 190 19.12 23.16 -23.19
N SER A 191 20.32 22.65 -22.89
CA SER A 191 20.86 22.50 -21.52
C SER A 191 19.96 21.73 -20.53
N THR A 192 19.14 20.80 -21.04
CA THR A 192 18.29 19.93 -20.23
C THR A 192 19.05 18.75 -19.64
N PHE A 193 18.84 18.46 -18.36
CA PHE A 193 19.30 17.22 -17.73
C PHE A 193 18.36 16.07 -18.11
N ILE A 194 18.89 15.02 -18.74
CA ILE A 194 18.13 13.83 -19.12
C ILE A 194 18.59 12.65 -18.28
N ALA A 195 17.67 12.07 -17.50
CA ALA A 195 17.99 10.91 -16.68
C ALA A 195 18.39 9.72 -17.57
N ASN A 196 19.43 8.97 -17.19
CA ASN A 196 19.95 7.80 -17.93
C ASN A 196 18.89 6.74 -18.28
N ALA A 197 17.81 6.72 -17.49
CA ALA A 197 16.67 5.83 -17.62
C ALA A 197 15.68 6.21 -18.75
N VAL A 198 15.84 7.37 -19.38
CA VAL A 198 14.98 7.85 -20.46
C VAL A 198 15.50 7.34 -21.80
N PHE A 199 14.61 6.83 -22.64
CA PHE A 199 14.86 6.61 -24.05
C PHE A 199 14.06 7.64 -24.84
N LEU A 200 14.75 8.51 -25.60
CA LEU A 200 14.11 9.52 -26.45
C LEU A 200 13.57 8.86 -27.73
N GLU A 201 12.65 7.92 -27.57
CA GLU A 201 12.04 7.15 -28.65
C GLU A 201 10.56 7.50 -28.78
N LYS A 202 10.05 7.51 -30.01
CA LYS A 202 8.62 7.67 -30.28
C LYS A 202 7.80 6.64 -29.50
N GLY A 203 6.73 7.11 -28.87
CA GLY A 203 5.84 6.31 -28.03
C GLY A 203 6.27 6.22 -26.57
N GLU A 204 7.43 6.76 -26.18
CA GLU A 204 7.86 6.73 -24.78
C GLU A 204 7.10 7.76 -23.93
N LYS A 205 6.64 7.32 -22.74
CA LYS A 205 6.06 8.21 -21.73
C LYS A 205 7.16 8.82 -20.88
N ILE A 206 7.22 10.15 -20.88
CA ILE A 206 8.17 10.92 -20.08
C ILE A 206 7.45 11.94 -19.21
N LYS A 207 8.15 12.41 -18.19
CA LYS A 207 7.74 13.54 -17.36
C LYS A 207 8.89 14.53 -17.29
N LEU A 208 8.57 15.80 -17.27
CA LEU A 208 9.55 16.87 -17.36
C LEU A 208 9.18 18.03 -16.46
N THR A 209 10.22 18.67 -15.93
CA THR A 209 10.11 19.90 -15.15
C THR A 209 10.77 21.05 -15.90
N GLY A 210 10.28 22.26 -15.72
CA GLY A 210 10.80 23.42 -16.45
C GLY A 210 9.86 24.61 -16.42
N LEU A 211 9.89 25.42 -17.48
CA LEU A 211 9.12 26.65 -17.57
C LEU A 211 8.31 26.66 -18.87
N ARG A 212 7.03 27.00 -18.77
CA ARG A 212 6.19 27.29 -19.93
C ARG A 212 6.66 28.61 -20.55
N THR A 213 7.04 28.56 -21.82
CA THR A 213 7.52 29.74 -22.56
C THR A 213 6.43 30.37 -23.43
N ASN A 214 5.48 29.56 -23.91
CA ASN A 214 4.34 30.03 -24.70
C ASN A 214 3.13 29.08 -24.51
N GLU A 215 2.06 29.28 -25.28
CA GLU A 215 0.83 28.49 -25.13
C GLU A 215 1.03 26.98 -25.36
N SER A 216 1.93 26.62 -26.28
CA SER A 216 2.26 25.24 -26.64
C SER A 216 3.76 24.99 -26.71
N SER A 217 4.55 25.81 -26.01
CA SER A 217 6.01 25.61 -25.90
C SER A 217 6.47 25.60 -24.45
N PHE A 218 7.43 24.73 -24.19
CA PHE A 218 7.94 24.47 -22.85
C PHE A 218 9.46 24.28 -22.89
N LYS A 219 10.18 24.96 -22.01
CA LYS A 219 11.62 24.79 -21.88
C LYS A 219 11.90 23.78 -20.76
N ALA A 220 12.42 22.61 -21.13
CA ALA A 220 12.71 21.56 -20.17
C ALA A 220 14.01 21.84 -19.39
N LYS A 221 13.95 21.71 -18.07
CA LYS A 221 15.10 21.71 -17.19
C LYS A 221 15.57 20.29 -16.91
N GLU A 222 14.63 19.40 -16.58
CA GLU A 222 14.92 18.00 -16.27
C GLU A 222 13.89 17.08 -16.93
N ILE A 223 14.35 15.96 -17.50
CA ILE A 223 13.52 14.92 -18.10
C ILE A 223 13.74 13.60 -17.37
N TYR A 224 12.64 13.01 -16.91
CA TYR A 224 12.61 11.73 -16.22
C TYR A 224 11.68 10.75 -16.94
N PRO A 225 11.90 9.43 -16.78
CA PRO A 225 10.95 8.45 -17.26
C PRO A 225 9.62 8.60 -16.52
N TRP A 226 8.50 8.32 -17.19
CA TRP A 226 7.21 8.21 -16.49
C TRP A 226 7.26 7.13 -15.41
N GLY A 227 7.97 6.03 -15.66
CA GLY A 227 8.10 4.88 -14.76
C GLY A 227 6.97 3.86 -14.96
N GLY A 228 6.95 2.83 -14.10
CA GLY A 228 6.01 1.70 -14.18
C GLY A 228 6.65 0.41 -14.70
N LYS A 229 5.85 -0.66 -14.80
CA LYS A 229 6.32 -2.03 -15.13
C LYS A 229 6.99 -2.10 -16.52
N GLU A 230 6.52 -1.32 -17.47
CA GLU A 230 7.05 -1.28 -18.85
C GLU A 230 8.48 -0.72 -18.90
N MET A 231 8.73 0.37 -18.18
CA MET A 231 10.07 0.97 -18.04
C MET A 231 11.04 0.00 -17.34
N GLN A 232 10.61 -0.71 -16.29
CA GLN A 232 11.44 -1.72 -15.63
C GLN A 232 11.85 -2.85 -16.58
N LYS A 233 10.95 -3.27 -17.48
CA LYS A 233 11.24 -4.26 -18.52
C LYS A 233 12.29 -3.75 -19.52
N LYS A 234 12.15 -2.51 -20.02
CA LYS A 234 13.13 -1.87 -20.92
C LYS A 234 14.51 -1.72 -20.26
N MET A 235 14.58 -1.26 -19.01
CA MET A 235 15.86 -1.15 -18.29
C MET A 235 16.56 -2.50 -18.12
N ARG A 236 15.80 -3.55 -17.79
CA ARG A 236 16.35 -4.92 -17.68
C ARG A 236 16.93 -5.40 -19.01
N GLN A 237 16.26 -5.12 -20.13
CA GLN A 237 16.76 -5.46 -21.47
C GLN A 237 18.04 -4.69 -21.81
N ARG A 238 18.11 -3.38 -21.55
CA ARG A 238 19.33 -2.57 -21.76
C ARG A 238 20.51 -3.08 -20.93
N ARG A 239 20.28 -3.43 -19.66
CA ARG A 239 21.33 -3.97 -18.78
C ARG A 239 21.87 -5.30 -19.28
N ASN A 240 21.01 -6.16 -19.83
CA ASN A 240 21.43 -7.42 -20.43
C ASN A 240 22.22 -7.19 -21.74
N LYS A 241 21.81 -6.23 -22.58
CA LYS A 241 22.52 -5.89 -23.82
C LYS A 241 23.93 -5.34 -23.57
N ASN A 242 24.11 -4.56 -22.49
CA ASN A 242 25.41 -4.01 -22.09
C ASN A 242 26.33 -5.02 -21.38
N LYS A 243 25.84 -6.22 -21.01
CA LYS A 243 26.68 -7.30 -20.46
C LYS A 243 27.28 -8.22 -21.51
N ILE A 244 26.82 -8.11 -22.76
CA ILE A 244 27.21 -8.95 -23.90
C ILE A 244 28.22 -8.20 -24.81
N LYS A 245 28.51 -6.93 -24.50
CA LYS A 245 29.62 -6.16 -25.04
C LYS A 245 30.73 -6.08 -24.00
#